data_AF-A0A540VM96-F1
#
_entry.id   AF-A0A540VM96-F1
#
_cell.length_a   1.000
_cell.length_b   1.000
_cell.length_c   1.000
_cell.angle_alpha   90.00
_cell.angle_beta   90.00
_cell.angle_gamma   90.00
#
_symmetry.space_group_name_H-M   'P 1'
#
loop_
_entity.id
_entity.type
_entity.pdbx_description
1 polymer ?
#
loop_
_entity_poly.entity_id
_entity_poly.type
_entity_poly.pdbx_seq_one_letter_code
_entity_poly.pdbx_strand_id
1 'polypeptide(L)'
;MAILKPDNRALIVAMDHGRTNGVIQGLEDPGRVIDAVAEAGADGIMTTFGVVKRYRERLIGRIPTLLRLDGGPSIYREDWLAYTEWSLLHSVEDALNLGVDGVVLMTFVGIPVELETYRIVARVAGECLQANLPLMVEALPCRSERIPDPLAADAMASAARLAFEHGADYIKTYYTGTPESFRQVVTNCPVPTLIAGGPRMDSSEAMLQVVHGAVTAGAAGVVFGRNIWQHPDPAAVVGALRHIIHDGGDVASALAMLEGQ
;
A
#
# COMPACT_ATOMS: atom_id res chain seq x y z
N MET A 1 -16.34 6.45 -0.58
CA MET A 1 -16.62 5.08 -0.08
C MET A 1 -15.69 4.81 1.09
N ALA A 2 -16.05 3.94 2.04
CA ALA A 2 -15.15 3.62 3.16
C ALA A 2 -13.99 2.74 2.68
N ILE A 3 -12.76 3.07 3.07
CA ILE A 3 -11.55 2.31 2.74
C ILE A 3 -11.50 0.99 3.54
N LEU A 4 -11.77 1.05 4.85
CA LEU A 4 -11.88 -0.14 5.69
C LEU A 4 -13.30 -0.70 5.65
N LYS A 5 -13.39 -2.03 5.68
CA LYS A 5 -14.65 -2.77 5.82
C LYS A 5 -15.13 -2.73 7.29
N PRO A 6 -16.36 -3.18 7.60
CA PRO A 6 -16.91 -3.11 8.97
C PRO A 6 -16.10 -3.86 10.04
N ASP A 7 -15.25 -4.81 9.65
CA ASP A 7 -14.30 -5.51 10.52
C ASP A 7 -12.99 -4.72 10.76
N ASN A 8 -12.93 -3.47 10.29
CA ASN A 8 -11.76 -2.57 10.31
C ASN A 8 -10.55 -3.11 9.52
N ARG A 9 -10.78 -3.93 8.49
CA ARG A 9 -9.73 -4.45 7.62
C ARG A 9 -9.97 -4.09 6.15
N ALA A 10 -8.92 -4.19 5.34
CA ALA A 10 -9.02 -4.02 3.90
C ALA A 10 -7.96 -4.83 3.13
N LEU A 11 -8.36 -5.34 1.96
CA LEU A 11 -7.47 -5.80 0.90
C LEU A 11 -7.44 -4.75 -0.23
N ILE A 12 -6.37 -3.96 -0.28
CA ILE A 12 -6.17 -2.92 -1.29
C ILE A 12 -5.16 -3.40 -2.33
N VAL A 13 -5.48 -3.26 -3.62
CA VAL A 13 -4.56 -3.61 -4.71
C VAL A 13 -3.78 -2.39 -5.17
N ALA A 14 -2.45 -2.45 -5.06
CA ALA A 14 -1.53 -1.40 -5.48
C ALA A 14 -1.13 -1.54 -6.95
N MET A 15 -1.37 -0.49 -7.73
CA MET A 15 -1.16 -0.44 -9.18
C MET A 15 -0.35 0.79 -9.63
N ASP A 16 0.28 1.53 -8.72
CA ASP A 16 1.05 2.74 -9.03
C ASP A 16 2.48 2.50 -9.54
N HIS A 17 2.93 1.25 -9.57
CA HIS A 17 4.31 0.84 -9.86
C HIS A 17 4.86 1.33 -11.21
N GLY A 18 4.00 1.44 -12.22
CA GLY A 18 4.38 1.92 -13.56
C GLY A 18 4.95 3.34 -13.55
N ARG A 19 4.61 4.17 -12.55
CA ARG A 19 5.17 5.53 -12.42
C ARG A 19 6.69 5.54 -12.23
N THR A 20 7.23 4.52 -11.54
CA THR A 20 8.66 4.42 -11.23
C THR A 20 9.37 3.49 -12.19
N ASN A 21 8.73 2.38 -12.55
CA ASN A 21 9.35 1.31 -13.34
C ASN A 21 9.13 1.49 -14.85
N GLY A 22 8.13 2.27 -15.26
CA GLY A 22 7.67 2.29 -16.65
C GLY A 22 7.06 0.94 -17.02
N VAL A 23 7.77 0.17 -17.84
CA VAL A 23 7.36 -1.18 -18.25
C VAL A 23 7.52 -2.15 -17.10
N ILE A 24 6.42 -2.78 -16.68
CA ILE A 24 6.43 -3.79 -15.61
C ILE A 24 5.46 -4.91 -15.95
N GLN A 25 5.95 -6.15 -15.85
CA GLN A 25 5.19 -7.35 -16.19
C GLN A 25 3.93 -7.45 -15.34
N GLY A 26 2.76 -7.61 -15.95
CA GLY A 26 1.46 -7.76 -15.28
C GLY A 26 0.66 -6.46 -15.13
N LEU A 27 1.20 -5.30 -15.52
CA LEU A 27 0.47 -4.02 -15.60
C LEU A 27 0.51 -3.41 -17.01
N GLU A 28 0.76 -4.20 -18.05
CA GLU A 28 0.72 -3.75 -19.44
C GLU A 28 -0.68 -3.27 -19.84
N ASP A 29 -1.72 -3.87 -19.26
CA ASP A 29 -3.12 -3.44 -19.36
C ASP A 29 -3.71 -3.21 -17.96
N PRO A 30 -3.60 -1.98 -17.43
CA PRO A 30 -4.18 -1.64 -16.13
C PRO A 30 -5.70 -1.83 -16.11
N GLY A 31 -6.39 -1.66 -17.24
CA GLY A 31 -7.83 -1.82 -17.33
C GLY A 31 -8.27 -3.24 -17.01
N ARG A 32 -7.59 -4.23 -17.58
CA ARG A 32 -7.84 -5.65 -17.32
C ARG A 32 -7.59 -6.02 -15.86
N VAL A 33 -6.52 -5.49 -15.26
CA VAL A 33 -6.21 -5.76 -13.84
C VAL A 33 -7.25 -5.15 -12.92
N ILE A 34 -7.71 -3.92 -13.20
CA ILE A 34 -8.79 -3.27 -12.43
C ILE A 34 -10.05 -4.15 -12.41
N ASP A 35 -10.50 -4.62 -13.58
CA ASP A 35 -11.71 -5.45 -13.66
C ASP A 35 -11.54 -6.75 -12.88
N ALA A 36 -10.43 -7.46 -13.10
CA ALA A 36 -10.16 -8.74 -12.45
C ALA A 36 -10.16 -8.64 -10.92
N VAL A 37 -9.48 -7.65 -10.35
CA VAL A 37 -9.39 -7.54 -8.89
C VAL A 37 -10.65 -6.97 -8.26
N ALA A 38 -11.35 -6.06 -8.94
CA ALA A 38 -12.64 -5.55 -8.45
C ALA A 38 -13.72 -6.64 -8.45
N GLU A 39 -13.78 -7.46 -9.50
CA GLU A 39 -14.72 -8.59 -9.61
C GLU A 39 -14.41 -9.72 -8.61
N ALA A 40 -13.12 -9.96 -8.35
CA ALA A 40 -12.69 -10.89 -7.30
C ALA A 40 -12.94 -10.36 -5.87
N GLY A 41 -13.38 -9.10 -5.75
CA GLY A 41 -13.79 -8.50 -4.50
C GLY A 41 -12.67 -7.80 -3.73
N ALA A 42 -11.65 -7.23 -4.37
CA ALA A 42 -10.75 -6.32 -3.65
C ALA A 42 -11.55 -5.17 -2.98
N ASP A 43 -11.12 -4.73 -1.80
CA ASP A 43 -11.82 -3.67 -1.06
C ASP A 43 -11.38 -2.27 -1.50
N GLY A 44 -10.26 -2.15 -2.21
CA GLY A 44 -9.80 -0.89 -2.75
C GLY A 44 -8.71 -1.05 -3.79
N ILE A 45 -8.43 0.03 -4.53
CA ILE A 45 -7.31 0.13 -5.46
C ILE A 45 -6.52 1.40 -5.15
N MET A 46 -5.20 1.27 -5.05
CA MET A 46 -4.27 2.39 -4.95
C MET A 46 -3.56 2.58 -6.30
N THR A 47 -3.68 3.75 -6.93
CA THR A 47 -3.16 3.97 -8.29
C THR A 47 -2.77 5.43 -8.56
N THR A 48 -2.50 5.78 -9.82
CA THR A 48 -1.95 7.06 -10.26
C THR A 48 -2.96 7.89 -11.06
N PHE A 49 -2.69 9.19 -11.16
CA PHE A 49 -3.55 10.16 -11.85
C PHE A 49 -3.92 9.72 -13.27
N GLY A 50 -2.93 9.28 -14.05
CA GLY A 50 -3.16 8.84 -15.43
C GLY A 50 -4.08 7.63 -15.54
N VAL A 51 -3.95 6.66 -14.63
CA VAL A 51 -4.80 5.47 -14.58
C VAL A 51 -6.22 5.85 -14.19
N VAL A 52 -6.41 6.66 -13.14
CA VAL A 52 -7.75 7.12 -12.74
C VAL A 52 -8.41 7.91 -13.86
N LYS A 53 -7.68 8.85 -14.49
CA LYS A 53 -8.20 9.65 -15.60
C LYS A 53 -8.64 8.79 -16.79
N ARG A 54 -7.86 7.78 -17.15
CA ARG A 54 -8.15 6.92 -18.32
C ARG A 54 -9.26 5.91 -18.07
N TYR A 55 -9.31 5.35 -16.86
CA TYR A 55 -10.19 4.23 -16.49
C TYR A 55 -11.21 4.62 -15.42
N ARG A 56 -11.62 5.89 -15.39
CA ARG A 56 -12.52 6.45 -14.37
C ARG A 56 -13.77 5.61 -14.17
N GLU A 57 -14.41 5.20 -15.27
CA GLU A 57 -15.65 4.39 -15.27
C GLU A 57 -15.47 3.00 -14.66
N ARG A 58 -14.23 2.49 -14.61
CA ARG A 58 -13.91 1.19 -14.00
C ARG A 58 -13.54 1.29 -12.53
N LEU A 59 -13.36 2.51 -12.00
CA LEU A 59 -12.84 2.76 -10.66
C LEU A 59 -13.86 3.51 -9.80
N ILE A 60 -14.16 4.75 -10.19
CA ILE A 60 -14.85 5.72 -9.33
C ILE A 60 -16.30 5.29 -9.12
N GLY A 61 -16.68 5.12 -7.85
CA GLY A 61 -18.00 4.62 -7.44
C GLY A 61 -18.19 3.10 -7.57
N ARG A 62 -17.25 2.39 -8.21
CA ARG A 62 -17.24 0.92 -8.29
C ARG A 62 -16.43 0.30 -7.17
N ILE A 63 -15.26 0.87 -6.86
CA ILE A 63 -14.32 0.37 -5.86
C ILE A 63 -13.61 1.56 -5.18
N PRO A 64 -13.44 1.56 -3.84
CA PRO A 64 -12.68 2.60 -3.16
C PRO A 64 -11.32 2.81 -3.81
N THR A 65 -11.04 4.02 -4.28
CA THR A 65 -9.83 4.33 -5.05
C THR A 65 -8.97 5.33 -4.28
N LEU A 66 -7.69 5.01 -4.07
CA LEU A 66 -6.71 5.91 -3.47
C LEU A 66 -5.72 6.41 -4.52
N LEU A 67 -5.46 7.72 -4.54
CA LEU A 67 -4.57 8.37 -5.50
C LEU A 67 -3.18 8.65 -4.90
N ARG A 68 -2.14 8.11 -5.52
CA ARG A 68 -0.75 8.53 -5.29
C ARG A 68 -0.58 9.98 -5.74
N LEU A 69 -0.23 10.89 -4.82
CA LEU A 69 -0.01 12.30 -5.14
C LEU A 69 1.45 12.68 -5.34
N ASP A 70 2.38 11.94 -4.73
CA ASP A 70 3.79 12.25 -4.74
C ASP A 70 4.62 11.24 -5.55
N GLY A 71 5.86 11.61 -5.82
CA GLY A 71 6.77 10.77 -6.58
C GLY A 71 8.17 11.35 -6.63
N GLY A 72 9.08 10.54 -7.16
CA GLY A 72 10.46 10.89 -7.39
C GLY A 72 10.95 10.27 -8.69
N PRO A 73 12.28 10.26 -8.91
CA PRO A 73 12.86 9.74 -10.13
C PRO A 73 12.47 8.28 -10.41
N SER A 74 12.45 7.93 -11.70
CA SER A 74 12.27 6.54 -12.12
C SER A 74 13.51 5.68 -11.81
N ILE A 75 13.37 4.36 -11.96
CA ILE A 75 14.50 3.40 -11.84
C ILE A 75 15.66 3.68 -12.80
N TYR A 76 15.45 4.48 -13.85
CA TYR A 76 16.52 4.88 -14.77
C TYR A 76 17.44 5.96 -14.19
N ARG A 77 17.09 6.53 -13.04
CA ARG A 77 17.82 7.63 -12.40
C ARG A 77 18.25 7.30 -10.99
N GLU A 78 17.37 6.71 -10.18
CA GLU A 78 17.65 6.37 -8.78
C GLU A 78 17.06 5.00 -8.41
N ASP A 79 17.74 4.30 -7.50
CA ASP A 79 17.29 3.01 -6.98
C ASP A 79 16.17 3.18 -5.94
N TRP A 80 15.33 2.15 -5.82
CA TRP A 80 14.30 2.06 -4.79
C TRP A 80 14.93 2.20 -3.38
N LEU A 81 14.38 3.07 -2.53
CA LEU A 81 14.86 3.40 -1.17
C LEU A 81 16.22 4.12 -1.11
N ALA A 82 16.70 4.67 -2.23
CA ALA A 82 17.94 5.45 -2.29
C ALA A 82 17.73 6.83 -2.92
N TYR A 83 16.51 7.37 -2.82
CA TYR A 83 16.14 8.61 -3.49
C TYR A 83 16.86 9.84 -2.94
N THR A 84 17.25 10.74 -3.84
CA THR A 84 17.79 12.06 -3.50
C THR A 84 16.87 13.21 -3.89
N GLU A 85 15.85 12.94 -4.71
CA GLU A 85 14.83 13.89 -5.13
C GLU A 85 13.41 13.32 -4.88
N TRP A 86 12.51 14.12 -4.33
CA TRP A 86 11.10 13.76 -4.13
C TRP A 86 10.22 14.99 -4.23
N SER A 87 8.98 14.85 -4.70
CA SER A 87 8.08 15.97 -4.93
C SER A 87 6.60 15.58 -4.85
N LEU A 88 5.78 16.57 -4.48
CA LEU A 88 4.33 16.50 -4.68
C LEU A 88 4.04 16.75 -6.16
N LEU A 89 3.44 15.76 -6.84
CA LEU A 89 3.19 15.79 -8.29
C LEU A 89 1.74 16.15 -8.62
N HIS A 90 0.82 15.89 -7.70
CA HIS A 90 -0.60 16.18 -7.82
C HIS A 90 -1.13 16.78 -6.51
N SER A 91 -2.20 17.56 -6.61
CA SER A 91 -2.82 18.24 -5.48
C SER A 91 -4.00 17.46 -4.89
N VAL A 92 -4.45 17.84 -3.69
CA VAL A 92 -5.73 17.35 -3.15
C VAL A 92 -6.91 17.78 -4.02
N GLU A 93 -6.84 18.96 -4.66
CA GLU A 93 -7.86 19.42 -5.61
C GLU A 93 -7.97 18.49 -6.83
N ASP A 94 -6.84 18.03 -7.37
CA ASP A 94 -6.83 17.03 -8.43
C ASP A 94 -7.53 15.73 -7.99
N ALA A 95 -7.28 15.28 -6.76
CA ALA A 95 -7.92 14.10 -6.18
C ALA A 95 -9.45 14.27 -6.11
N LEU A 96 -9.93 15.41 -5.62
CA LEU A 96 -11.35 15.74 -5.55
C LEU A 96 -12.00 15.77 -6.94
N ASN A 97 -11.34 16.39 -7.93
CA ASN A 97 -11.81 16.44 -9.31
C ASN A 97 -11.88 15.03 -9.94
N LEU A 98 -10.93 14.16 -9.60
CA LEU A 98 -10.94 12.77 -10.01
C LEU A 98 -12.00 11.92 -9.27
N GLY A 99 -12.54 12.41 -8.16
CA GLY A 99 -13.57 11.72 -7.38
C GLY A 99 -13.05 10.50 -6.64
N VAL A 100 -11.76 10.48 -6.30
CA VAL A 100 -11.16 9.37 -5.53
C VAL A 100 -11.58 9.41 -4.06
N ASP A 101 -11.42 8.29 -3.36
CA ASP A 101 -11.90 8.10 -1.99
C ASP A 101 -10.82 8.32 -0.92
N GLY A 102 -9.58 8.55 -1.35
CA GLY A 102 -8.44 8.85 -0.48
C GLY A 102 -7.19 9.16 -1.29
N VAL A 103 -6.13 9.55 -0.61
CA VAL A 103 -4.83 9.85 -1.22
C VAL A 103 -3.71 9.09 -0.51
N VAL A 104 -2.60 8.87 -1.23
CA VAL A 104 -1.42 8.21 -0.69
C VAL A 104 -0.17 9.02 -0.94
N LEU A 105 0.64 9.15 0.12
CA LEU A 105 1.98 9.75 0.09
C LEU A 105 3.06 8.77 0.54
N MET A 106 4.32 9.07 0.27
CA MET A 106 5.48 8.34 0.78
C MET A 106 6.12 9.13 1.93
N THR A 107 6.66 8.42 2.92
CA THR A 107 7.74 8.94 3.76
C THR A 107 8.91 7.99 3.71
N PHE A 108 10.11 8.54 3.46
CA PHE A 108 11.35 7.78 3.48
C PHE A 108 12.21 8.25 4.64
N VAL A 109 12.47 7.38 5.60
CA VAL A 109 13.21 7.72 6.81
C VAL A 109 14.66 7.27 6.67
N GLY A 110 15.62 8.18 6.92
CA GLY A 110 17.06 7.90 6.91
C GLY A 110 17.79 8.17 5.59
N ILE A 111 17.13 8.72 4.56
CA ILE A 111 17.73 9.07 3.27
C ILE A 111 17.53 10.56 2.93
N PRO A 112 18.23 11.13 1.92
CA PRO A 112 18.27 12.59 1.71
C PRO A 112 16.93 13.29 1.57
N VAL A 113 15.88 12.58 1.11
CA VAL A 113 14.54 13.13 0.89
C VAL A 113 13.65 13.12 2.14
N GLU A 114 14.12 12.66 3.30
CA GLU A 114 13.30 12.50 4.52
C GLU A 114 12.53 13.76 4.88
N LEU A 115 13.24 14.86 5.09
CA LEU A 115 12.61 16.12 5.50
C LEU A 115 11.66 16.66 4.43
N GLU A 116 11.94 16.42 3.14
CA GLU A 116 11.04 16.83 2.06
C GLU A 116 9.75 16.00 2.07
N THR A 117 9.85 14.69 2.26
CA THR A 117 8.67 13.83 2.39
C THR A 117 7.80 14.22 3.59
N TYR A 118 8.41 14.60 4.72
CA TYR A 118 7.66 15.11 5.88
C TYR A 118 6.94 16.43 5.61
N ARG A 119 7.58 17.36 4.89
CA ARG A 119 6.93 18.63 4.50
C ARG A 119 5.73 18.37 3.60
N ILE A 120 5.87 17.46 2.63
CA ILE A 120 4.80 17.08 1.72
C ILE A 120 3.63 16.47 2.50
N VAL A 121 3.89 15.50 3.39
CA VAL A 121 2.85 14.88 4.22
C VAL A 121 2.16 15.90 5.11
N ALA A 122 2.90 16.70 5.86
CA ALA A 122 2.32 17.69 6.78
C ALA A 122 1.43 18.71 6.05
N ARG A 123 1.85 19.15 4.86
CA ARG A 123 1.05 20.05 4.02
C ARG A 123 -0.24 19.37 3.55
N VAL A 124 -0.12 18.19 2.94
CA VAL A 124 -1.25 17.48 2.35
C VAL A 124 -2.23 16.99 3.42
N ALA A 125 -1.76 16.64 4.62
CA ALA A 125 -2.62 16.31 5.75
C ALA A 125 -3.56 17.48 6.10
N GLY A 126 -3.05 18.71 6.12
CA GLY A 126 -3.87 19.90 6.32
C GLY A 126 -4.89 20.11 5.20
N GLU A 127 -4.50 19.90 3.93
CA GLU A 127 -5.39 19.99 2.77
C GLU A 127 -6.48 18.89 2.80
N CYS A 128 -6.11 17.66 3.18
CA CYS A 128 -6.99 16.50 3.33
C CYS A 128 -8.03 16.70 4.43
N LEU A 129 -7.64 17.28 5.57
CA LEU A 129 -8.55 17.62 6.67
C LEU A 129 -9.65 18.58 6.20
N GLN A 130 -9.30 19.60 5.40
CA GLN A 130 -10.29 20.54 4.84
C GLN A 130 -11.19 19.89 3.79
N ALA A 131 -10.65 18.96 3.02
CA ALA A 131 -11.36 18.24 1.96
C ALA A 131 -12.19 17.05 2.47
N ASN A 132 -12.07 16.68 3.75
CA ASN A 132 -12.61 15.43 4.31
C ASN A 132 -12.19 14.20 3.49
N LEU A 133 -10.92 14.18 3.07
CA LEU A 133 -10.34 13.14 2.25
C LEU A 133 -9.31 12.35 3.07
N PRO A 134 -9.43 11.02 3.23
CA PRO A 134 -8.47 10.26 4.01
C PRO A 134 -7.07 10.22 3.39
N LEU A 135 -6.04 10.32 4.23
CA LEU A 135 -4.63 10.26 3.87
C LEU A 135 -3.98 8.96 4.36
N MET A 136 -3.55 8.12 3.43
CA MET A 136 -2.63 7.02 3.71
C MET A 136 -1.18 7.47 3.51
N VAL A 137 -0.29 7.10 4.42
CA VAL A 137 1.14 7.31 4.26
C VAL A 137 1.88 5.98 4.19
N GLU A 138 2.60 5.77 3.09
CA GLU A 138 3.53 4.66 2.93
C GLU A 138 4.86 5.02 3.58
N ALA A 139 5.04 4.56 4.81
CA ALA A 139 6.14 4.94 5.68
C ALA A 139 7.21 3.86 5.71
N LEU A 140 8.37 4.16 5.15
CA LEU A 140 9.46 3.20 4.98
C LEU A 140 10.77 3.73 5.60
N PRO A 141 11.33 3.05 6.60
CA PRO A 141 12.73 3.24 6.95
C PRO A 141 13.60 2.77 5.78
N CYS A 142 14.71 3.47 5.57
CA CYS A 142 15.64 3.21 4.49
C CYS A 142 17.03 2.97 5.09
N ARG A 143 17.83 2.10 4.44
CA ARG A 143 19.14 1.73 4.95
C ARG A 143 20.06 2.96 4.99
N SER A 144 20.65 3.21 6.15
CA SER A 144 21.60 4.30 6.38
C SER A 144 22.56 3.93 7.51
N GLU A 145 23.51 4.82 7.82
CA GLU A 145 24.41 4.64 8.98
C GLU A 145 23.62 4.49 10.30
N ARG A 146 22.47 5.18 10.42
CA ARG A 146 21.62 5.14 11.63
C ARG A 146 20.53 4.07 11.58
N ILE A 147 20.27 3.49 10.41
CA ILE A 147 19.28 2.43 10.18
C ILE A 147 19.98 1.29 9.44
N PRO A 148 20.72 0.43 10.15
CA PRO A 148 21.48 -0.65 9.51
C PRO A 148 20.57 -1.73 8.92
N ASP A 149 19.41 -1.97 9.54
CA ASP A 149 18.37 -2.89 9.09
C ASP A 149 17.01 -2.17 8.99
N PRO A 150 16.52 -1.88 7.78
CA PRO A 150 15.20 -1.29 7.57
C PRO A 150 14.03 -2.18 8.01
N LEU A 151 14.23 -3.50 8.13
CA LEU A 151 13.18 -4.42 8.59
C LEU A 151 13.15 -4.60 10.11
N ALA A 152 14.07 -3.96 10.84
CA ALA A 152 14.07 -3.96 12.29
C ALA A 152 12.77 -3.36 12.85
N ALA A 153 12.21 -4.00 13.87
CA ALA A 153 10.90 -3.65 14.42
C ALA A 153 10.82 -2.21 14.93
N ASP A 154 11.89 -1.71 15.55
CA ASP A 154 12.00 -0.36 16.08
C ASP A 154 12.10 0.70 14.97
N ALA A 155 12.88 0.44 13.92
CA ALA A 155 12.99 1.31 12.75
C ALA A 155 11.64 1.43 12.03
N MET A 156 10.97 0.29 11.80
CA MET A 156 9.66 0.25 11.15
C MET A 156 8.57 0.93 12.00
N ALA A 157 8.55 0.64 13.32
CA ALA A 157 7.62 1.26 14.25
C ALA A 157 7.82 2.78 14.33
N SER A 158 9.07 3.24 14.29
CA SER A 158 9.40 4.67 14.29
C SER A 158 8.92 5.35 13.01
N ALA A 159 9.15 4.75 11.83
CA ALA A 159 8.66 5.30 10.57
C ALA A 159 7.12 5.42 10.54
N ALA A 160 6.41 4.36 10.96
CA ALA A 160 4.95 4.37 11.07
C ALA A 160 4.45 5.46 12.03
N ARG A 161 5.10 5.64 13.18
CA ARG A 161 4.75 6.68 14.15
C ARG A 161 5.02 8.08 13.63
N LEU A 162 6.16 8.31 12.99
CA LEU A 162 6.49 9.62 12.41
C LEU A 162 5.47 10.02 11.34
N ALA A 163 5.05 9.07 10.49
CA ALA A 163 3.98 9.30 9.52
C ALA A 163 2.64 9.66 10.18
N PHE A 164 2.26 8.97 11.26
CA PHE A 164 1.07 9.33 12.05
C PHE A 164 1.17 10.75 12.64
N GLU A 165 2.29 11.10 13.28
CA GLU A 165 2.51 12.44 13.87
C GLU A 165 2.46 13.55 12.81
N HIS A 166 2.76 13.24 11.55
CA HIS A 166 2.63 14.15 10.41
C HIS A 166 1.23 14.18 9.78
N GLY A 167 0.27 13.42 10.30
CA GLY A 167 -1.15 13.51 9.94
C GLY A 167 -1.68 12.37 9.08
N ALA A 168 -1.03 11.20 9.09
CA ALA A 168 -1.57 10.01 8.42
C ALA A 168 -2.83 9.46 9.13
N ASP A 169 -3.88 9.17 8.37
CA ASP A 169 -5.07 8.44 8.82
C ASP A 169 -4.88 6.92 8.73
N TYR A 170 -4.03 6.47 7.81
CA TYR A 170 -3.66 5.07 7.62
C TYR A 170 -2.16 4.94 7.36
N ILE A 171 -1.55 3.88 7.89
CA ILE A 171 -0.18 3.54 7.57
C ILE A 171 -0.14 2.40 6.57
N LYS A 172 0.74 2.52 5.58
CA LYS A 172 1.21 1.42 4.75
C LYS A 172 2.70 1.21 5.01
N THR A 173 3.14 0.00 5.32
CA THR A 173 4.56 -0.25 5.63
C THR A 173 4.96 -1.70 5.35
N TYR A 174 6.23 -2.10 5.50
CA TYR A 174 6.63 -3.50 5.30
C TYR A 174 6.43 -4.34 6.57
N TYR A 175 6.12 -5.62 6.38
CA TYR A 175 6.13 -6.60 7.45
C TYR A 175 7.56 -6.85 7.95
N THR A 176 7.75 -6.94 9.26
CA THR A 176 9.07 -7.09 9.91
C THR A 176 9.51 -8.55 10.06
N GLY A 177 8.82 -9.47 9.39
CA GLY A 177 9.19 -10.89 9.27
C GLY A 177 8.50 -11.84 10.26
N THR A 178 8.09 -11.38 11.44
CA THR A 178 7.35 -12.22 12.41
C THR A 178 6.19 -11.48 13.06
N PRO A 179 5.15 -12.18 13.56
CA PRO A 179 4.02 -11.52 14.21
C PRO A 179 4.44 -10.73 15.45
N GLU A 180 5.42 -11.24 16.21
CA GLU A 180 5.92 -10.62 17.43
C GLU A 180 6.64 -9.30 17.13
N SER A 181 7.52 -9.29 16.13
CA SER A 181 8.22 -8.06 15.72
C SER A 181 7.25 -7.04 15.14
N PHE A 182 6.28 -7.47 14.33
CA PHE A 182 5.36 -6.54 13.69
C PHE A 182 4.32 -5.97 14.66
N ARG A 183 4.00 -6.69 15.73
CA ARG A 183 3.11 -6.22 16.81
C ARG A 183 3.63 -4.93 17.44
N GLN A 184 4.95 -4.73 17.49
CA GLN A 184 5.55 -3.47 17.94
C GLN A 184 5.14 -2.30 17.03
N VAL A 185 5.13 -2.49 15.71
CA VAL A 185 4.73 -1.48 14.73
C VAL A 185 3.27 -1.10 14.92
N VAL A 186 2.39 -2.11 14.96
CA VAL A 186 0.94 -1.92 15.12
C VAL A 186 0.60 -1.26 16.46
N THR A 187 1.25 -1.67 17.55
CA THR A 187 0.98 -1.13 18.89
C THR A 187 1.49 0.29 19.05
N ASN A 188 2.59 0.65 18.38
CA ASN A 188 3.19 1.98 18.45
C ASN A 188 2.44 3.03 17.61
N CYS A 189 1.69 2.60 16.60
CA CYS A 189 0.95 3.48 15.70
C CYS A 189 -0.55 3.50 16.05
N PRO A 190 -1.14 4.65 16.43
CA PRO A 190 -2.53 4.72 16.89
C PRO A 190 -3.57 4.70 15.75
N VAL A 191 -3.15 4.50 14.51
CA VAL A 191 -4.02 4.42 13.33
C VAL A 191 -3.85 3.07 12.62
N PRO A 192 -4.84 2.62 11.83
CA PRO A 192 -4.79 1.33 11.16
C PRO A 192 -3.54 1.19 10.27
N THR A 193 -2.79 0.11 10.49
CA THR A 193 -1.55 -0.17 9.77
C THR A 193 -1.74 -1.37 8.86
N LEU A 194 -1.50 -1.19 7.55
CA LEU A 194 -1.59 -2.20 6.51
C LEU A 194 -0.18 -2.54 6.01
N ILE A 195 0.04 -3.80 5.64
CA ILE A 195 1.33 -4.21 5.07
C ILE A 195 1.37 -4.06 3.55
N ALA A 196 2.50 -3.58 3.04
CA ALA A 196 2.83 -3.60 1.63
C ALA A 196 3.41 -4.97 1.24
N GLY A 197 3.17 -5.39 -0.01
CA GLY A 197 3.62 -6.71 -0.48
C GLY A 197 5.12 -6.83 -0.76
N GLY A 198 5.85 -5.70 -0.82
CA GLY A 198 7.27 -5.71 -1.21
C GLY A 198 7.47 -6.19 -2.64
N PRO A 199 8.68 -6.72 -2.97
CA PRO A 199 8.92 -7.51 -4.18
C PRO A 199 7.96 -8.70 -4.30
N ARG A 200 7.87 -9.28 -5.51
CA ARG A 200 7.19 -10.55 -5.67
C ARG A 200 7.90 -11.61 -4.81
N MET A 201 7.14 -12.34 -4.01
CA MET A 201 7.66 -13.42 -3.19
C MET A 201 7.82 -14.70 -4.01
N ASP A 202 8.70 -15.59 -3.55
CA ASP A 202 9.09 -16.79 -4.28
C ASP A 202 7.97 -17.84 -4.39
N SER A 203 6.97 -17.80 -3.48
CA SER A 203 5.82 -18.70 -3.50
C SER A 203 4.54 -18.04 -2.97
N SER A 204 3.40 -18.56 -3.41
CA SER A 204 2.09 -18.17 -2.87
C SER A 204 1.98 -18.50 -1.38
N GLU A 205 2.59 -19.61 -0.93
CA GLU A 205 2.63 -19.95 0.50
C GLU A 205 3.36 -18.88 1.32
N ALA A 206 4.53 -18.41 0.87
CA ALA A 206 5.28 -17.36 1.56
C ALA A 206 4.48 -16.05 1.64
N MET A 207 3.79 -15.69 0.56
CA MET A 207 2.86 -14.55 0.54
C MET A 207 1.74 -14.71 1.58
N LEU A 208 1.08 -15.87 1.61
CA LEU A 208 -0.01 -16.15 2.55
C LEU A 208 0.49 -16.16 4.00
N GLN A 209 1.69 -16.70 4.27
CA GLN A 209 2.33 -16.68 5.58
C GLN A 209 2.59 -15.25 6.08
N VAL A 210 3.10 -14.36 5.21
CA VAL A 210 3.32 -12.95 5.55
C VAL A 210 2.00 -12.25 5.89
N VAL A 211 0.95 -12.48 5.08
CA VAL A 211 -0.36 -11.86 5.28
C VAL A 211 -0.99 -12.34 6.59
N HIS A 212 -1.01 -13.66 6.80
CA HIS A 212 -1.52 -14.27 8.02
C HIS A 212 -0.76 -13.78 9.25
N GLY A 213 0.57 -13.75 9.19
CA GLY A 213 1.41 -13.26 10.28
C GLY A 213 1.20 -11.78 10.60
N ALA A 214 1.01 -10.93 9.60
CA ALA A 214 0.70 -9.51 9.80
C ALA A 214 -0.69 -9.29 10.41
N VAL A 215 -1.71 -9.97 9.90
CA VAL A 215 -3.08 -9.90 10.44
C VAL A 215 -3.11 -10.42 11.89
N THR A 216 -2.37 -11.50 12.19
CA THR A 216 -2.21 -12.05 13.56
C THR A 216 -1.52 -11.07 14.51
N ALA A 217 -0.64 -10.22 13.99
CA ALA A 217 0.00 -9.13 14.74
C ALA A 217 -0.91 -7.92 14.97
N GLY A 218 -2.06 -7.84 14.29
CA GLY A 218 -3.03 -6.75 14.40
C GLY A 218 -3.04 -5.79 13.19
N ALA A 219 -2.39 -6.14 12.08
CA ALA A 219 -2.48 -5.34 10.86
C ALA A 219 -3.95 -5.23 10.38
N ALA A 220 -4.32 -4.07 9.87
CA ALA A 220 -5.63 -3.78 9.28
C ALA A 220 -5.79 -4.34 7.85
N GLY A 221 -5.00 -5.35 7.49
CA GLY A 221 -4.96 -5.94 6.16
C GLY A 221 -3.75 -5.49 5.35
N VAL A 222 -3.92 -5.35 4.04
CA VAL A 222 -2.79 -5.27 3.11
C VAL A 222 -3.01 -4.27 1.97
N VAL A 223 -1.90 -3.76 1.44
CA VAL A 223 -1.82 -2.97 0.21
C VAL A 223 -0.84 -3.66 -0.75
N PHE A 224 -1.31 -4.66 -1.48
CA PHE A 224 -0.46 -5.58 -2.27
C PHE A 224 -0.53 -5.26 -3.76
N GLY A 225 0.63 -5.31 -4.43
CA GLY A 225 0.72 -5.10 -5.88
C GLY A 225 1.20 -6.37 -6.59
N ARG A 226 2.52 -6.45 -6.81
CA ARG A 226 3.18 -7.52 -7.58
C ARG A 226 2.72 -8.93 -7.25
N ASN A 227 2.54 -9.25 -5.97
CA ASN A 227 2.08 -10.58 -5.53
C ASN A 227 0.66 -10.96 -6.04
N ILE A 228 -0.14 -9.98 -6.46
CA ILE A 228 -1.48 -10.19 -7.03
C ILE A 228 -1.40 -10.21 -8.56
N TRP A 229 -1.06 -9.08 -9.19
CA TRP A 229 -1.17 -8.94 -10.65
C TRP A 229 -0.04 -9.57 -11.46
N GLN A 230 1.03 -10.08 -10.82
CA GLN A 230 2.02 -10.95 -11.49
C GLN A 230 1.73 -12.44 -11.30
N HIS A 231 0.71 -12.79 -10.51
CA HIS A 231 0.23 -14.16 -10.42
C HIS A 231 -0.52 -14.52 -11.71
N PRO A 232 -0.42 -15.77 -12.22
CA PRO A 232 -1.16 -16.21 -13.40
C PRO A 232 -2.69 -16.05 -13.24
N ASP A 233 -3.18 -16.18 -12.00
CA ASP A 233 -4.56 -15.93 -11.62
C ASP A 233 -4.65 -14.91 -10.47
N PRO A 234 -4.80 -13.61 -10.78
CA PRO A 234 -4.97 -12.57 -9.76
C PRO A 234 -6.28 -12.70 -8.96
N ALA A 235 -7.34 -13.27 -9.55
CA ALA A 235 -8.64 -13.40 -8.90
C ALA A 235 -8.58 -14.47 -7.79
N ALA A 236 -7.93 -15.60 -8.08
CA ALA A 236 -7.64 -16.64 -7.08
C ALA A 236 -6.88 -16.07 -5.88
N VAL A 237 -5.84 -15.26 -6.15
CA VAL A 237 -5.04 -14.62 -5.10
C VAL A 237 -5.87 -13.67 -4.25
N VAL A 238 -6.70 -12.82 -4.87
CA VAL A 238 -7.60 -11.94 -4.13
C VAL A 238 -8.54 -12.76 -3.24
N GLY A 239 -9.12 -13.85 -3.73
CA GLY A 239 -9.97 -14.76 -2.94
C GLY A 239 -9.24 -15.35 -1.73
N ALA A 240 -8.04 -15.89 -1.92
CA ALA A 240 -7.24 -16.47 -0.83
C ALA A 240 -6.81 -15.42 0.21
N LEU A 241 -6.44 -14.21 -0.22
CA LEU A 241 -6.10 -13.11 0.68
C LEU A 241 -7.31 -12.65 1.49
N ARG A 242 -8.49 -12.52 0.85
CA ARG A 242 -9.74 -12.19 1.56
C ARG A 242 -10.07 -13.21 2.63
N HIS A 243 -9.87 -14.50 2.34
CA HIS A 243 -10.12 -15.58 3.30
C HIS A 243 -9.32 -15.40 4.59
N ILE A 244 -8.04 -15.03 4.49
CA ILE A 244 -7.19 -14.74 5.66
C ILE A 244 -7.60 -13.42 6.33
N ILE A 245 -7.82 -12.37 5.54
CA ILE A 245 -8.02 -11.00 6.06
C ILE A 245 -9.39 -10.85 6.71
N HIS A 246 -10.46 -11.37 6.12
CA HIS A 246 -11.84 -11.13 6.58
C HIS A 246 -12.47 -12.34 7.26
N ASP A 247 -12.18 -13.55 6.77
CA ASP A 247 -12.91 -14.75 7.19
C ASP A 247 -12.20 -15.55 8.28
N GLY A 248 -11.00 -15.11 8.70
CA GLY A 248 -10.20 -15.79 9.72
C GLY A 248 -9.59 -17.12 9.26
N GLY A 249 -9.45 -17.31 7.95
CA GLY A 249 -8.80 -18.47 7.34
C GLY A 249 -7.31 -18.55 7.69
N ASP A 250 -6.78 -19.78 7.69
CA ASP A 250 -5.36 -20.03 7.89
C ASP A 250 -4.61 -20.16 6.55
N VAL A 251 -3.29 -20.31 6.62
CA VAL A 251 -2.43 -20.43 5.44
C VAL A 251 -2.78 -21.67 4.61
N ALA A 252 -3.10 -22.79 5.25
CA ALA A 252 -3.35 -24.05 4.56
C ALA A 252 -4.68 -24.02 3.80
N SER A 253 -5.74 -23.49 4.42
CA SER A 253 -7.04 -23.33 3.77
C SER A 253 -6.97 -22.34 2.62
N ALA A 254 -6.25 -21.22 2.78
CA ALA A 254 -6.05 -20.25 1.72
C ALA A 254 -5.20 -20.79 0.57
N LEU A 255 -4.18 -21.61 0.85
CA LEU A 255 -3.36 -22.24 -0.18
C LEU A 255 -4.18 -23.25 -1.00
N ALA A 256 -5.04 -24.04 -0.36
CA ALA A 256 -5.93 -24.97 -1.04
C ALA A 256 -6.89 -24.27 -2.03
N MET A 257 -7.27 -23.02 -1.76
CA MET A 257 -8.07 -22.20 -2.70
C MET A 257 -7.32 -21.83 -3.97
N LEU A 258 -5.98 -21.76 -3.92
CA LEU A 258 -5.13 -21.48 -5.08
C LEU A 258 -4.82 -22.73 -5.90
N GLU A 259 -4.80 -23.90 -5.26
CA GLU A 259 -4.53 -25.19 -5.92
C GLU A 259 -5.81 -25.84 -6.50
N GLY A 260 -6.98 -25.47 -5.97
CA GLY A 260 -8.28 -26.04 -6.34
C GLY A 260 -8.99 -25.38 -7.53
N GLN A 261 -8.27 -24.60 -8.35
CA GLN A 261 -8.80 -23.92 -9.54
C GLN A 261 -8.15 -24.43 -10.83
#